data_AF-X1GMA6-F1
#
_entry.id   AF-X1GMA6-F1
#
_cell.length_a   1.000
_cell.length_b   1.000
_cell.length_c   1.000
_cell.angle_alpha   90.00
_cell.angle_beta   90.00
_cell.angle_gamma   90.00
#
_symmetry.space_group_name_H-M   'P 1'
#
loop_
_entity.id
_entity.type
_entity.pdbx_description
1 polymer ?
#
loop_
_entity_poly.entity_id
_entity_poly.type
_entity_poly.pdbx_seq_one_letter_code
_entity_poly.pdbx_strand_id
1 'polypeptide(L)'
;MEWKENLSEQDYYLPPRKKYKPEGGGTISVLVLDAKGDIAGVTSTSGHHFKLIGRVGDSPIIGAGLYVDNDIGTAGATGHGAESIKVCASFLAVEKMREGMTPLQACRFVCQRVVDRHDGKPMFGLKIVALNKAGDYGCCSIRGRIDKKTGKVVGRGFSVHDAKGHRSEPGDVLLPPMTKEERDSIPRR
;
A
#
# COMPACT_ATOMS: atom_id res chain seq x y z
N MET A 1 5.62 22.10 -10.06
CA MET A 1 6.81 21.40 -9.55
C MET A 1 7.96 22.00 -10.32
N GLU A 2 8.81 22.75 -9.64
CA GLU A 2 10.15 23.07 -10.15
C GLU A 2 11.09 22.08 -9.46
N TRP A 3 11.92 21.43 -10.25
CA TRP A 3 12.78 20.32 -9.82
C TRP A 3 13.97 20.85 -9.02
N LYS A 4 14.59 20.00 -8.19
CA LYS A 4 15.86 20.35 -7.52
C LYS A 4 16.98 20.63 -8.53
N GLU A 5 16.89 20.02 -9.72
CA GLU A 5 17.76 20.27 -10.88
C GLU A 5 17.52 21.64 -11.53
N ASN A 6 16.37 22.29 -11.29
CA ASN A 6 16.15 23.68 -11.71
C ASN A 6 16.73 24.68 -10.69
N LEU A 7 17.32 24.21 -9.58
CA LEU A 7 17.98 25.05 -8.58
C LEU A 7 19.48 25.23 -8.87
N SER A 8 20.04 24.51 -9.85
CA SER A 8 21.46 24.56 -10.21
C SER A 8 21.68 24.17 -11.67
N GLU A 9 22.32 25.04 -12.46
CA GLU A 9 22.78 24.71 -13.83
C GLU A 9 24.02 23.80 -13.86
N GLN A 10 24.51 23.36 -12.69
CA GLN A 10 25.72 22.55 -12.56
C GLN A 10 25.43 21.06 -12.32
N ASP A 11 24.16 20.67 -12.16
CA ASP A 11 23.79 19.26 -11.97
C ASP A 11 23.79 18.51 -13.31
N TYR A 12 24.36 17.30 -13.33
CA TYR A 12 24.53 16.45 -14.52
C TYR A 12 23.23 15.79 -15.04
N TYR A 13 22.07 16.22 -14.56
CA TYR A 13 20.78 15.66 -14.94
C TYR A 13 20.05 16.59 -15.91
N LEU A 14 19.61 16.05 -17.05
CA LEU A 14 18.88 16.81 -18.06
C LEU A 14 17.43 17.06 -17.61
N PRO A 15 16.93 18.31 -17.62
CA PRO A 15 15.56 18.60 -17.21
C PRO A 15 14.54 17.95 -18.16
N PRO A 16 13.39 17.45 -17.66
CA PRO A 16 12.35 16.92 -18.53
C PRO A 16 11.77 18.02 -19.42
N ARG A 17 11.67 17.76 -20.73
CA ARG A 17 11.17 18.71 -21.75
C ARG A 17 9.77 19.30 -21.48
N LYS A 18 8.97 18.74 -20.57
CA LYS A 18 7.64 19.22 -20.17
C LYS A 18 7.39 18.98 -18.67
N LYS A 19 6.52 19.79 -18.05
CA LYS A 19 5.98 19.54 -16.70
C LYS A 19 5.34 18.15 -16.65
N TYR A 20 6.03 17.18 -16.08
CA TYR A 20 5.55 15.80 -15.94
C TYR A 20 4.72 15.68 -14.67
N LYS A 21 3.45 15.30 -14.81
CA LYS A 21 2.65 14.77 -13.70
C LYS A 21 2.86 13.27 -13.70
N PRO A 22 3.52 12.69 -12.68
CA PRO A 22 3.62 11.24 -12.61
C PRO A 22 2.22 10.65 -12.41
N GLU A 23 1.82 9.75 -13.30
CA GLU A 23 0.59 8.98 -13.19
C GLU A 23 0.92 7.59 -12.62
N GLY A 24 0.36 7.28 -11.45
CA GLY A 24 0.45 5.96 -10.82
C GLY A 24 1.76 5.70 -10.07
N GLY A 25 1.65 5.17 -8.83
CA GLY A 25 2.77 4.60 -8.08
C GLY A 25 2.83 3.07 -8.29
N GLY A 26 4.03 2.53 -8.51
CA GLY A 26 4.20 1.16 -9.00
C GLY A 26 4.73 0.19 -7.95
N THR A 27 4.00 -0.05 -6.86
CA THR A 27 4.26 -1.23 -6.01
C THR A 27 3.19 -2.28 -6.29
N ILE A 28 3.64 -3.49 -6.61
CA ILE A 28 2.79 -4.69 -6.66
C ILE A 28 3.20 -5.64 -5.55
N SER A 29 2.21 -6.17 -4.84
CA SER A 29 2.38 -7.31 -3.93
C SER A 29 1.47 -8.43 -4.42
N VAL A 30 2.04 -9.62 -4.57
CA VAL A 30 1.33 -10.84 -4.95
C VAL A 30 1.51 -11.85 -3.83
N LEU A 31 0.39 -12.35 -3.32
CA LEU A 31 0.31 -13.32 -2.23
C LEU A 31 -0.36 -14.58 -2.77
N VAL A 32 0.21 -15.75 -2.49
CA VAL A 32 -0.23 -17.02 -3.06
C VAL A 32 -0.30 -18.08 -1.96
N LEU A 33 -1.35 -18.88 -2.01
CA LEU A 33 -1.50 -20.15 -1.30
C LEU A 33 -1.59 -21.23 -2.38
N ASP A 34 -0.67 -22.19 -2.38
CA ASP A 34 -0.64 -23.25 -3.37
C ASP A 34 -1.53 -24.45 -2.99
N ALA A 35 -1.61 -25.45 -3.87
CA ALA A 35 -2.43 -26.65 -3.65
C ALA A 35 -1.88 -27.61 -2.57
N LYS A 36 -0.60 -27.47 -2.18
CA LYS A 36 -0.02 -28.18 -1.03
C LYS A 36 -0.28 -27.47 0.28
N GLY A 37 -0.88 -26.28 0.22
CA GLY A 37 -1.12 -25.40 1.34
C GLY A 37 0.06 -24.48 1.64
N ASP A 38 1.11 -24.43 0.82
CA ASP A 38 2.26 -23.57 1.06
C ASP A 38 1.98 -22.12 0.65
N ILE A 39 2.45 -21.18 1.46
CA ILE A 39 2.27 -19.75 1.27
C ILE A 39 3.56 -19.15 0.74
N ALA A 40 3.43 -18.34 -0.31
CA ALA A 40 4.50 -17.52 -0.85
C ALA A 40 4.00 -16.10 -1.09
N GLY A 41 4.94 -15.15 -1.12
CA GLY A 41 4.64 -13.77 -1.44
C GLY A 41 5.80 -13.11 -2.16
N VAL A 42 5.49 -12.12 -2.98
CA VAL A 42 6.48 -11.26 -3.63
C VAL A 42 5.99 -9.82 -3.64
N THR A 43 6.89 -8.89 -3.38
CA THR A 43 6.64 -7.46 -3.49
C THR A 43 7.73 -6.83 -4.36
N SER A 44 7.33 -6.03 -5.35
CA SER A 44 8.26 -5.32 -6.22
C SER A 44 7.79 -3.89 -6.48
N THR A 45 8.75 -2.97 -6.59
CA THR A 45 8.48 -1.55 -6.80
C THR A 45 9.61 -0.81 -7.50
N SER A 46 9.26 0.24 -8.25
CA SER A 46 10.20 1.30 -8.65
C SER A 46 10.39 2.36 -7.55
N GLY A 47 9.58 2.33 -6.49
CA GLY A 47 9.59 3.27 -5.37
C GLY A 47 8.79 4.55 -5.64
N HIS A 48 8.93 5.55 -4.76
CA HIS A 48 8.31 6.85 -4.99
C HIS A 48 8.94 7.57 -6.18
N HIS A 49 8.11 8.31 -6.90
CA HIS A 49 8.56 9.21 -7.97
C HIS A 49 9.50 10.26 -7.39
N PHE A 50 10.54 10.59 -8.15
CA PHE A 50 11.49 11.65 -7.81
C PHE A 50 12.13 11.49 -6.42
N LYS A 51 12.22 10.24 -5.95
CA LYS A 51 12.91 9.93 -4.71
C LYS A 51 14.39 10.32 -4.83
N LEU A 52 14.98 10.73 -3.72
CA LEU A 52 16.43 10.92 -3.63
C LEU A 52 17.16 9.64 -4.06
N ILE A 53 18.33 9.80 -4.69
CA ILE A 53 19.20 8.69 -5.05
C ILE A 53 19.54 7.90 -3.78
N GLY A 54 19.46 6.57 -3.86
CA GLY A 54 19.65 5.68 -2.71
C GLY A 54 18.45 5.56 -1.77
N ARG A 55 17.33 6.26 -2.00
CA ARG A 55 16.12 6.07 -1.17
C ARG A 55 15.56 4.66 -1.35
N VAL A 56 15.42 3.97 -0.23
CA VAL A 56 14.76 2.67 -0.11
C VAL A 56 13.37 2.83 0.53
N GLY A 57 12.39 2.08 0.03
CA GLY A 57 11.02 2.02 0.57
C GLY A 57 10.80 0.75 1.40
N ASP A 58 9.54 0.42 1.68
CA ASP A 58 9.14 -0.77 2.43
C ASP A 58 9.26 -2.06 1.63
N SER A 59 9.07 -2.00 0.31
CA SER A 59 8.99 -3.19 -0.57
C SER A 59 10.13 -4.23 -0.41
N PRO A 60 11.42 -3.85 -0.27
CA PRO A 60 12.50 -4.83 -0.07
C PRO A 60 12.76 -5.17 1.42
N ILE A 61 11.96 -4.65 2.35
CA ILE A 61 12.17 -4.83 3.80
C ILE A 61 11.15 -5.85 4.32
N ILE A 62 11.66 -7.00 4.77
CA ILE A 62 10.85 -8.05 5.40
C ILE A 62 10.18 -7.50 6.66
N GLY A 63 8.88 -7.77 6.80
CA GLY A 63 8.06 -7.29 7.90
C GLY A 63 7.50 -5.87 7.71
N ALA A 64 7.99 -5.11 6.72
CA ALA A 64 7.38 -3.85 6.32
C ALA A 64 6.54 -4.03 5.04
N GLY A 65 7.20 -4.26 3.89
CA GLY A 65 6.54 -4.38 2.60
C GLY A 65 5.93 -5.75 2.34
N LEU A 66 6.52 -6.80 2.90
CA LEU A 66 6.07 -8.19 2.75
C LEU A 66 6.48 -9.01 3.97
N TYR A 67 5.59 -9.89 4.43
CA TYR A 67 5.91 -10.89 5.44
C TYR A 67 5.12 -12.15 5.15
N VAL A 68 5.77 -13.30 5.23
CA VAL A 68 5.18 -14.63 4.99
C VAL A 68 5.52 -15.49 6.19
N ASP A 69 4.50 -16.08 6.80
CA ASP A 69 4.62 -17.17 7.75
C ASP A 69 3.76 -18.33 7.23
N ASN A 70 4.38 -19.48 6.95
CA ASN A 70 3.66 -20.59 6.33
C ASN A 70 2.61 -21.20 7.26
N ASP A 71 2.71 -21.04 8.58
CA ASP A 71 1.74 -21.61 9.52
C ASP A 71 0.53 -20.70 9.72
N ILE A 72 0.67 -19.40 9.42
CA ILE A 72 -0.36 -18.40 9.70
C ILE A 72 -0.93 -17.80 8.42
N GLY A 73 -0.08 -17.19 7.60
CA GLY A 73 -0.52 -16.28 6.55
C GLY A 73 0.58 -15.36 6.03
N THR A 74 0.19 -14.51 5.10
CA THR A 74 1.06 -13.52 4.47
C THR A 74 0.36 -12.18 4.30
N ALA A 75 1.13 -11.11 4.32
CA ALA A 75 0.63 -9.76 4.10
C ALA A 75 1.61 -8.93 3.26
N GLY A 76 1.07 -8.10 2.38
CA GLY A 76 1.80 -7.15 1.55
C GLY A 76 1.31 -5.71 1.75
N ALA A 77 2.23 -4.76 1.77
CA ALA A 77 1.93 -3.34 1.93
C ALA A 77 2.23 -2.57 0.64
N THR A 78 1.38 -1.58 0.33
CA THR A 78 1.54 -0.67 -0.81
C THR A 78 1.15 0.75 -0.41
N GLY A 79 1.76 1.76 -1.03
CA GLY A 79 1.47 3.18 -0.76
C GLY A 79 2.66 3.90 -0.16
N HIS A 80 2.46 4.61 0.96
CA HIS A 80 3.50 5.41 1.60
C HIS A 80 4.48 4.53 2.39
N GLY A 81 5.53 4.05 1.72
CA GLY A 81 6.44 3.05 2.29
C GLY A 81 7.15 3.47 3.58
N ALA A 82 7.39 4.77 3.80
CA ALA A 82 8.00 5.22 5.06
C ALA A 82 7.10 4.94 6.28
N GLU A 83 5.77 4.99 6.13
CA GLU A 83 4.85 4.66 7.22
C GLU A 83 4.72 3.16 7.40
N SER A 84 4.76 2.39 6.32
CA SER A 84 4.79 0.92 6.36
C SER A 84 5.97 0.40 7.18
N ILE A 85 7.17 0.98 6.98
CA ILE A 85 8.38 0.67 7.76
C ILE A 85 8.19 0.99 9.24
N LYS A 86 7.69 2.19 9.58
CA LYS A 86 7.56 2.65 10.97
C LYS A 86 6.66 1.77 11.84
N VAL A 87 5.74 1.00 11.24
CA VAL A 87 4.80 0.14 11.99
C VAL A 87 5.03 -1.35 11.74
N CYS A 88 6.05 -1.73 10.99
CA CYS A 88 6.26 -3.10 10.52
C CYS A 88 4.95 -3.70 9.95
N ALA A 89 4.39 -3.03 8.95
CA ALA A 89 3.00 -3.22 8.54
C ALA A 89 2.63 -4.66 8.19
N SER A 90 3.41 -5.33 7.34
CA SER A 90 3.11 -6.71 6.94
C SER A 90 3.33 -7.71 8.08
N PHE A 91 4.38 -7.55 8.87
CA PHE A 91 4.62 -8.38 10.06
C PHE A 91 3.46 -8.26 11.05
N LEU A 92 3.06 -7.01 11.37
CA LEU A 92 1.96 -6.76 12.28
C LEU A 92 0.64 -7.35 11.79
N ALA A 93 0.36 -7.29 10.48
CA ALA A 93 -0.84 -7.93 9.92
C ALA A 93 -0.83 -9.44 10.14
N VAL A 94 0.31 -10.11 9.89
CA VAL A 94 0.43 -11.55 10.11
C VAL A 94 0.33 -11.91 11.59
N GLU A 95 0.93 -11.14 12.50
CA GLU A 95 0.78 -11.36 13.93
C GLU A 95 -0.67 -11.16 14.42
N LYS A 96 -1.41 -10.21 13.83
CA LYS A 96 -2.85 -10.10 14.12
C LYS A 96 -3.66 -11.28 13.60
N MET A 97 -3.28 -11.85 12.46
CA MET A 97 -3.86 -13.13 12.03
C MET A 97 -3.49 -14.27 12.98
N ARG A 98 -2.26 -14.30 13.51
CA ARG A 98 -1.81 -15.27 14.52
C ARG A 98 -2.63 -15.17 15.81
N GLU A 99 -3.03 -13.97 16.20
CA GLU A 99 -3.94 -13.71 17.32
C GLU A 99 -5.40 -14.10 17.03
N GLY A 100 -5.71 -14.61 15.83
CA GLY A 100 -7.04 -15.11 15.47
C GLY A 100 -7.90 -14.12 14.67
N MET A 101 -7.38 -12.96 14.28
CA MET A 101 -8.13 -12.05 13.39
C MET A 101 -8.22 -12.61 11.98
N THR A 102 -9.32 -12.32 11.27
CA THR A 102 -9.39 -12.58 9.83
C THR A 102 -8.40 -11.67 9.07
N PRO A 103 -7.97 -12.04 7.86
CA PRO A 103 -7.09 -11.20 7.05
C PRO A 103 -7.60 -9.77 6.85
N LEU A 104 -8.92 -9.60 6.68
CA LEU A 104 -9.53 -8.27 6.56
C LEU A 104 -9.42 -7.46 7.86
N GLN A 105 -9.73 -8.08 9.00
CA GLN A 105 -9.61 -7.45 10.31
C GLN A 105 -8.15 -7.05 10.61
N ALA A 106 -7.20 -7.93 10.31
CA ALA A 106 -5.77 -7.64 10.45
C ALA A 106 -5.32 -6.45 9.57
N CYS A 107 -5.70 -6.44 8.29
CA CYS A 107 -5.45 -5.31 7.39
C CYS A 107 -6.03 -4.00 7.92
N ARG A 108 -7.27 -4.05 8.43
CA ARG A 108 -7.95 -2.88 9.01
C ARG A 108 -7.25 -2.39 10.28
N PHE A 109 -6.82 -3.31 11.14
CA PHE A 109 -6.07 -3.00 12.36
C PHE A 109 -4.77 -2.25 12.05
N VAL A 110 -3.99 -2.73 11.07
CA VAL A 110 -2.74 -2.05 10.66
C VAL A 110 -3.04 -0.65 10.12
N CYS A 111 -4.04 -0.52 9.24
CA CYS A 111 -4.44 0.78 8.71
C CYS A 111 -4.88 1.74 9.83
N GLN A 112 -5.64 1.24 10.82
CA GLN A 112 -6.12 2.04 11.94
C GLN A 112 -4.96 2.53 12.80
N ARG A 113 -3.99 1.65 13.11
CA ARG A 113 -2.78 2.04 13.84
C ARG A 113 -2.01 3.17 13.14
N VAL A 114 -1.94 3.14 11.81
CA VAL A 114 -1.31 4.25 11.06
C VAL A 114 -2.18 5.51 11.11
N VAL A 115 -3.50 5.40 11.01
CA VAL A 115 -4.40 6.55 11.16
C VAL A 115 -4.24 7.22 12.54
N ASP A 116 -4.19 6.43 13.61
CA ASP A 116 -4.08 6.93 14.98
C ASP A 116 -2.74 7.64 15.22
N ARG A 117 -1.66 7.16 14.59
CA ARG A 117 -0.33 7.81 14.64
C ARG A 117 -0.25 9.17 13.93
N HIS A 118 -1.26 9.50 13.14
CA HIS A 118 -1.37 10.74 12.37
C HIS A 118 -2.64 11.52 12.77
N ASP A 119 -3.05 11.42 14.03
CA ASP A 119 -4.17 12.15 14.63
C ASP A 119 -5.48 12.04 13.83
N GLY A 120 -5.71 10.88 13.21
CA GLY A 120 -6.91 10.62 12.41
C GLY A 120 -6.87 11.21 11.00
N LYS A 121 -5.83 11.98 10.63
CA LYS A 121 -5.78 12.76 9.38
C LYS A 121 -4.51 12.50 8.55
N PRO A 122 -4.18 11.23 8.21
CA PRO A 122 -3.07 10.95 7.31
C PRO A 122 -3.32 11.57 5.92
N MET A 123 -2.35 12.35 5.44
CA MET A 123 -2.35 13.02 4.14
C MET A 123 -1.66 12.20 3.05
N PHE A 124 -1.76 10.87 3.15
CA PHE A 124 -1.16 9.90 2.25
C PHE A 124 -2.03 8.65 2.18
N GLY A 125 -1.74 7.78 1.21
CA GLY A 125 -2.37 6.46 1.11
C GLY A 125 -1.46 5.37 1.62
N LEU A 126 -2.03 4.38 2.30
CA LEU A 126 -1.44 3.08 2.59
C LEU A 126 -2.53 2.04 2.36
N LYS A 127 -2.16 0.88 1.82
CA LYS A 127 -3.05 -0.26 1.56
C LYS A 127 -2.32 -1.53 1.94
N ILE A 128 -2.98 -2.37 2.73
CA ILE A 128 -2.51 -3.69 3.13
C ILE A 128 -3.42 -4.73 2.49
N VAL A 129 -2.82 -5.79 1.96
CA VAL A 129 -3.50 -6.99 1.48
C VAL A 129 -2.94 -8.19 2.24
N ALA A 130 -3.80 -9.13 2.61
CA ALA A 130 -3.42 -10.31 3.37
C ALA A 130 -4.18 -11.57 2.91
N LEU A 131 -3.57 -12.73 3.17
CA LEU A 131 -4.05 -14.07 2.87
C LEU A 131 -3.65 -14.99 4.03
N ASN A 132 -4.55 -15.82 4.57
CA ASN A 132 -4.21 -16.78 5.63
C ASN A 132 -4.09 -18.23 5.09
N LYS A 133 -3.69 -19.15 5.97
CA LYS A 133 -3.55 -20.58 5.68
C LYS A 133 -4.86 -21.28 5.30
N ALA A 134 -6.01 -20.74 5.70
CA ALA A 134 -7.33 -21.24 5.32
C ALA A 134 -7.77 -20.79 3.91
N GLY A 135 -7.00 -19.89 3.27
CA GLY A 135 -7.36 -19.31 1.97
C GLY A 135 -8.30 -18.11 2.07
N ASP A 136 -8.62 -17.64 3.28
CA ASP A 136 -9.30 -16.35 3.46
C ASP A 136 -8.34 -15.24 3.07
N TYR A 137 -8.89 -14.15 2.54
CA TYR A 137 -8.11 -12.99 2.13
C TYR A 137 -8.84 -11.70 2.49
N GLY A 138 -8.09 -10.60 2.50
CA GLY A 138 -8.65 -9.28 2.81
C GLY A 138 -7.73 -8.15 2.40
N CYS A 139 -8.32 -6.99 2.13
CA CYS A 139 -7.58 -5.79 1.78
C CYS A 139 -8.22 -4.59 2.47
N CYS A 140 -7.40 -3.75 3.09
CA CYS A 140 -7.85 -2.48 3.67
C CYS A 140 -6.93 -1.35 3.21
N SER A 141 -7.49 -0.17 3.02
CA SER A 141 -6.75 1.04 2.69
C SER A 141 -7.12 2.19 3.60
N ILE A 142 -6.16 3.04 3.94
CA ILE A 142 -6.41 4.23 4.75
C ILE A 142 -7.36 5.17 4.01
N ARG A 143 -7.02 5.55 2.77
CA ARG A 143 -7.80 6.48 1.95
C ARG A 143 -8.43 5.74 0.76
N GLY A 144 -9.75 5.83 0.66
CA GLY A 144 -10.52 5.23 -0.43
C GLY A 144 -10.59 6.05 -1.70
N ARG A 145 -11.54 5.68 -2.55
CA ARG A 145 -11.97 6.42 -3.75
C ARG A 145 -13.50 6.46 -3.79
N ILE A 146 -14.05 7.39 -4.56
CA ILE A 146 -15.49 7.38 -4.86
C ILE A 146 -15.71 6.39 -5.99
N ASP A 147 -16.59 5.42 -5.78
CA ASP A 147 -17.07 4.54 -6.83
C ASP A 147 -17.97 5.34 -7.79
N LYS A 148 -17.62 5.36 -9.08
CA LYS A 148 -18.31 6.18 -10.08
C LYS A 148 -19.75 5.76 -10.34
N LYS A 149 -20.11 4.49 -10.06
CA LYS A 149 -21.45 3.96 -10.33
C LYS A 149 -22.38 4.19 -9.14
N THR A 150 -21.87 3.99 -7.93
CA THR A 150 -22.68 4.02 -6.70
C THR A 150 -22.56 5.33 -5.92
N GLY A 151 -21.54 6.15 -6.21
CA GLY A 151 -21.23 7.37 -5.45
C GLY A 151 -20.68 7.11 -4.04
N LYS A 152 -20.55 5.84 -3.63
CA LYS A 152 -20.09 5.47 -2.29
C LYS A 152 -18.56 5.48 -2.20
N VAL A 153 -18.04 5.71 -1.00
CA VAL A 153 -16.62 5.55 -0.71
C VAL A 153 -16.29 4.07 -0.64
N VAL A 154 -15.32 3.64 -1.43
CA VAL A 154 -14.81 2.27 -1.44
C VAL A 154 -13.30 2.27 -1.30
N GLY A 155 -12.74 1.22 -0.70
CA GLY A 155 -11.29 1.06 -0.64
C GLY A 155 -10.66 0.86 -1.99
N ARG A 156 -9.33 1.02 -2.03
CA ARG A 156 -8.57 0.71 -3.25
C ARG A 156 -8.69 -0.78 -3.55
N GLY A 157 -8.99 -1.11 -4.81
CA GLY A 157 -9.22 -2.49 -5.22
C GLY A 157 -7.96 -3.36 -5.18
N PHE A 158 -8.19 -4.66 -5.22
CA PHE A 158 -7.21 -5.73 -5.36
C PHE A 158 -7.79 -6.82 -6.26
N SER A 159 -6.93 -7.70 -6.77
CA SER A 159 -7.34 -8.78 -7.66
C SER A 159 -7.15 -10.12 -6.99
N VAL A 160 -8.09 -11.03 -7.23
CA VAL A 160 -8.11 -12.37 -6.67
C VAL A 160 -8.25 -13.36 -7.82
N HIS A 161 -7.56 -14.49 -7.72
CA HIS A 161 -7.72 -15.61 -8.62
C HIS A 161 -7.75 -16.89 -7.79
N ASP A 162 -8.86 -17.61 -7.86
CA ASP A 162 -9.10 -18.88 -7.21
C ASP A 162 -9.90 -19.80 -8.15
N ALA A 163 -10.41 -20.93 -7.64
CA ALA A 163 -11.22 -21.87 -8.43
C ALA A 163 -12.49 -21.26 -9.07
N LYS A 164 -12.96 -20.09 -8.60
CA LYS A 164 -14.11 -19.36 -9.16
C LYS A 164 -13.68 -18.39 -10.29
N GLY A 165 -12.39 -18.34 -10.61
CA GLY A 165 -11.82 -17.51 -11.66
C GLY A 165 -11.27 -16.17 -11.18
N HIS A 166 -10.73 -15.40 -12.13
CA HIS A 166 -10.18 -14.07 -11.88
C HIS A 166 -11.27 -13.03 -11.65
N ARG A 167 -11.08 -12.18 -10.64
CA ARG A 167 -11.93 -11.01 -10.39
C ARG A 167 -11.16 -9.90 -9.69
N SER A 168 -11.69 -8.69 -9.77
CA SER A 168 -11.21 -7.55 -8.98
C SER A 168 -12.28 -7.14 -7.98
N GLU A 169 -11.88 -6.98 -6.72
CA GLU A 169 -12.76 -6.68 -5.61
C GLU A 169 -12.37 -5.33 -4.99
N PRO A 170 -13.34 -4.55 -4.48
CA PRO A 170 -13.02 -3.37 -3.67
C PRO A 170 -12.44 -3.81 -2.33
N GLY A 171 -11.40 -3.12 -1.86
CA GLY A 171 -10.94 -3.26 -0.48
C GLY A 171 -11.83 -2.50 0.50
N ASP A 172 -11.63 -2.77 1.79
CA ASP A 172 -12.17 -1.95 2.87
C ASP A 172 -11.40 -0.63 3.00
N VAL A 173 -12.01 0.32 3.71
CA VAL A 173 -11.52 1.69 3.83
C VAL A 173 -11.83 2.30 5.18
N LEU A 174 -10.89 3.11 5.68
CA LEU A 174 -11.06 3.89 6.91
C LEU A 174 -11.54 5.32 6.66
N LEU A 175 -10.97 6.00 5.66
CA LEU A 175 -11.20 7.42 5.40
C LEU A 175 -11.59 7.68 3.93
N PRO A 176 -12.40 8.72 3.67
CA PRO A 176 -12.72 9.14 2.31
C PRO A 176 -11.47 9.56 1.52
N PRO A 177 -11.53 9.61 0.18
CA PRO A 177 -10.45 10.17 -0.62
C PRO A 177 -10.14 11.60 -0.19
N MET A 178 -8.88 12.01 -0.32
CA MET A 178 -8.48 13.38 0.01
C MET A 178 -9.25 14.40 -0.85
N THR A 179 -9.72 15.47 -0.20
CA THR A 179 -10.32 16.62 -0.88
C THR A 179 -9.29 17.34 -1.76
N LYS A 180 -9.75 18.26 -2.60
CA LYS A 180 -8.84 19.08 -3.41
C LYS A 180 -7.97 19.98 -2.53
N GLU A 181 -8.59 20.62 -1.54
CA GLU A 181 -7.93 21.48 -0.54
C GLU A 181 -6.87 20.70 0.26
N GLU A 182 -7.21 19.49 0.72
CA GLU A 182 -6.25 18.61 1.40
C GLU A 182 -5.06 18.28 0.49
N ARG A 183 -5.28 17.99 -0.80
CA ARG A 183 -4.17 17.72 -1.72
C ARG A 183 -3.32 18.95 -2.00
N ASP A 184 -3.95 20.10 -2.09
CA ASP A 184 -3.27 21.36 -2.39
C ASP A 184 -2.48 21.89 -1.17
N SER A 185 -2.85 21.50 0.05
CA SER A 185 -2.13 21.86 1.28
C SER A 185 -0.89 21.00 1.58
N ILE A 186 -0.74 19.84 0.93
CA ILE A 186 0.46 19.00 1.08
C ILE A 186 1.66 19.79 0.56
N PRO A 187 2.69 20.05 1.40
CA PRO A 187 3.89 20.76 0.95
C PRO A 187 4.49 20.06 -0.27
N ARG A 188 4.59 20.78 -1.38
CA ARG A 188 5.28 20.28 -2.57
C ARG A 188 6.76 20.23 -2.25
N ARG A 189 7.26 19.04 -1.90
CA ARG A 189 8.69 18.75 -1.74
C ARG A 189 9.39 18.70 -3.09
#